data_AF-A0A8J8C8B4-F1
#
_entry.id   AF-A0A8J8C8B4-F1
#
_cell.length_a   1.000
_cell.length_b   1.000
_cell.length_c   1.000
_cell.angle_alpha   90.00
_cell.angle_beta   90.00
_cell.angle_gamma   90.00
#
_symmetry.space_group_name_H-M   'P 1'
#
loop_
_entity.id
_entity.type
_entity.pdbx_description
1 polymer ?
#
loop_
_entity_poly.entity_id
_entity_poly.type
_entity_poly.pdbx_seq_one_letter_code
_entity_poly.pdbx_strand_id
1 'polypeptide(L)'
;MPTRRSLLGLVAAGLAGCQSPSDARLSTAAFPALEGDRPTFRRWLPAVPAVEEGSLTAVNVARLTELRSTLPASDFESIAGLAATDYFGRSVDELEGALWLPSSTGSLSLSLVYPGSYDVAAVEDALTAGGYERYDGDGSARFYRRPGTARVAAASPEAVVMGVLNTTGSEPERGFVAFSQQVFAAGAGLAARAHDRSAAFEQYTDSVGWPVVATGLSPAWTAFPDWGAPESLEGEQVARGSFVREEIRHDRFWLTAADPSAVVEDIRTIAESGAIDAFNGLLTETTPAIRTHENAVDLAFTRRRDDGPTGTYPPMATLDATLEGETVTVTHLAGEPVAVERLSVPVRDGRRRFGSGRLTPGDTVSVTLSGEPPDSLDVFVETSTGDVTRVLSVASEADEPAT
;
A
#
# COMPACT_ATOMS: atom_id res chain seq x y z
N MET A 1 -24.64 57.99 -48.81
CA MET A 1 -25.91 57.84 -49.57
C MET A 1 -25.60 57.94 -51.05
N PRO A 2 -26.35 57.29 -51.97
CA PRO A 2 -27.46 56.33 -51.75
C PRO A 2 -26.87 54.91 -51.44
N THR A 3 -27.48 53.73 -51.62
CA THR A 3 -28.85 53.29 -52.04
C THR A 3 -29.22 51.98 -51.30
N ARG A 4 -30.48 51.53 -51.41
CA ARG A 4 -30.94 50.14 -51.22
C ARG A 4 -31.96 49.79 -52.31
N ARG A 5 -31.94 48.55 -52.81
CA ARG A 5 -33.05 47.72 -53.37
C ARG A 5 -32.41 46.44 -53.96
N SER A 6 -32.90 45.20 -53.91
CA SER A 6 -33.95 44.44 -53.20
C SER A 6 -34.48 43.38 -54.19
N LEU A 7 -34.87 42.19 -53.68
CA LEU A 7 -35.53 41.05 -54.38
C LEU A 7 -34.57 40.16 -55.21
N LEU A 8 -34.60 38.83 -55.14
CA LEU A 8 -35.69 37.87 -54.86
C LEU A 8 -35.26 36.74 -53.90
N GLY A 9 -36.23 36.05 -53.30
CA GLY A 9 -36.02 34.75 -52.65
C GLY A 9 -36.60 33.60 -53.47
N LEU A 10 -36.15 32.38 -53.18
CA LEU A 10 -36.91 31.16 -53.48
C LEU A 10 -36.68 30.14 -52.36
N VAL A 11 -37.76 29.52 -51.90
CA VAL A 11 -37.74 28.37 -50.98
C VAL A 11 -37.69 27.10 -51.82
N ALA A 12 -36.80 26.18 -51.47
CA ALA A 12 -36.81 24.80 -51.97
C ALA A 12 -36.65 23.85 -50.77
N ALA A 13 -37.54 22.87 -50.67
CA ALA A 13 -37.65 21.98 -49.53
C ALA A 13 -36.96 20.63 -49.78
N GLY A 14 -36.43 20.05 -48.70
CA GLY A 14 -36.42 18.61 -48.44
C GLY A 14 -35.81 17.66 -49.47
N LEU A 15 -34.59 17.20 -49.18
CA LEU A 15 -34.29 15.77 -49.23
C LEU A 15 -33.73 15.34 -47.88
N ALA A 16 -34.40 14.40 -47.23
CA ALA A 16 -33.97 13.83 -45.97
C ALA A 16 -32.83 12.83 -46.22
N GLY A 17 -31.60 13.25 -45.94
CA GLY A 17 -30.51 12.33 -45.66
C GLY A 17 -30.57 11.95 -44.18
N CYS A 18 -31.06 10.76 -43.87
CA CYS A 18 -30.99 10.23 -42.50
C CYS A 18 -29.53 9.95 -42.14
N GLN A 19 -28.85 10.92 -41.54
CA GLN A 19 -27.72 10.61 -40.66
C GLN A 19 -28.30 9.87 -39.45
N SER A 20 -27.92 8.60 -39.32
CA SER A 20 -28.30 7.78 -38.17
C SER A 20 -27.84 8.45 -36.88
N PRO A 21 -28.72 8.60 -35.87
CA PRO A 21 -28.31 9.06 -34.55
C PRO A 21 -27.63 7.92 -33.80
N SER A 22 -26.35 7.68 -34.11
CA SER A 22 -25.47 6.80 -33.31
C SER A 22 -24.76 7.56 -32.18
N ASP A 23 -24.97 8.87 -32.05
CA ASP A 23 -24.64 9.66 -30.85
C ASP A 23 -25.68 9.42 -29.73
N ALA A 24 -25.91 8.16 -29.39
CA ALA A 24 -26.47 7.80 -28.10
C ALA A 24 -25.43 8.16 -27.04
N ARG A 25 -25.49 9.41 -26.55
CA ARG A 25 -24.66 9.91 -25.45
C ARG A 25 -24.96 9.14 -24.16
N LEU A 26 -24.40 7.95 -24.05
CA LEU A 26 -24.15 7.31 -22.76
C LEU A 26 -23.24 8.25 -21.99
N SER A 27 -23.76 8.80 -20.90
CA SER A 27 -23.02 9.69 -20.01
C SER A 27 -21.85 8.91 -19.44
N THR A 28 -20.63 9.19 -19.91
CA THR A 28 -19.45 8.92 -19.06
C THR A 28 -19.70 9.61 -17.73
N ALA A 29 -19.53 8.88 -16.62
CA ALA A 29 -19.70 9.47 -15.30
C ALA A 29 -18.77 10.69 -15.20
N ALA A 30 -19.27 11.78 -14.62
CA ALA A 30 -18.49 13.01 -14.51
C ALA A 30 -17.19 12.71 -13.75
N PHE A 31 -16.04 12.98 -14.38
CA PHE A 31 -14.75 12.63 -13.78
C PHE A 31 -14.61 13.37 -12.44
N PRO A 32 -14.46 12.65 -11.32
CA PRO A 32 -14.56 13.27 -10.01
C PRO A 32 -13.36 14.19 -9.78
N ALA A 33 -13.64 15.40 -9.30
CA ALA A 33 -12.63 16.38 -8.93
C ALA A 33 -11.93 15.93 -7.64
N LEU A 34 -10.94 15.05 -7.84
CA LEU A 34 -10.08 14.45 -6.82
C LEU A 34 -8.66 14.97 -7.03
N GLU A 35 -8.50 16.27 -6.77
CA GLU A 35 -7.18 16.84 -6.53
C GLU A 35 -6.71 16.32 -5.16
N GLY A 36 -5.78 15.38 -5.17
CA GLY A 36 -4.99 15.09 -3.98
C GLY A 36 -4.05 16.26 -3.72
N ASP A 37 -3.66 16.46 -2.46
CA ASP A 37 -2.58 17.38 -2.14
C ASP A 37 -1.30 16.99 -2.90
N ARG A 38 -0.33 17.92 -2.98
CA ARG A 38 0.96 17.60 -3.60
C ARG A 38 1.57 16.35 -2.94
N PRO A 39 2.13 15.41 -3.71
CA PRO A 39 2.65 14.13 -3.21
C PRO A 39 3.92 14.32 -2.37
N THR A 40 3.78 14.76 -1.11
CA THR A 40 4.89 15.10 -0.21
C THR A 40 5.82 13.92 0.05
N PHE A 41 5.28 12.69 0.01
CA PHE A 41 6.04 11.45 0.14
C PHE A 41 7.19 11.29 -0.86
N ARG A 42 7.07 11.89 -2.06
CA ARG A 42 8.15 11.96 -3.07
C ARG A 42 9.50 12.38 -2.51
N ARG A 43 9.50 13.20 -1.46
CA ARG A 43 10.69 13.69 -0.77
C ARG A 43 11.60 12.54 -0.31
N TRP A 44 11.04 11.39 0.02
CA TRP A 44 11.70 10.24 0.65
C TRP A 44 11.98 9.09 -0.30
N LEU A 45 11.65 9.25 -1.59
CA LEU A 45 11.79 8.20 -2.60
C LEU A 45 13.15 8.33 -3.29
N PRO A 46 14.15 7.48 -2.97
CA PRO A 46 15.45 7.55 -3.60
C PRO A 46 15.37 7.21 -5.09
N ALA A 47 16.24 7.82 -5.89
CA ALA A 47 16.40 7.52 -7.32
C ALA A 47 17.13 6.18 -7.54
N VAL A 48 16.43 5.07 -7.26
CA VAL A 48 16.86 3.69 -7.51
C VAL A 48 15.91 3.00 -8.51
N PRO A 49 16.39 2.08 -9.35
CA PRO A 49 15.60 1.49 -10.44
C PRO A 49 14.22 0.98 -10.00
N ALA A 50 14.13 0.18 -8.93
CA ALA A 50 12.86 -0.39 -8.48
C ALA A 50 11.82 0.67 -8.03
N VAL A 51 12.26 1.85 -7.58
CA VAL A 51 11.37 2.97 -7.20
C VAL A 51 11.10 3.88 -8.40
N GLU A 52 12.07 4.06 -9.32
CA GLU A 52 11.90 4.79 -10.58
C GLU A 52 10.96 4.06 -11.56
N GLU A 53 11.00 2.73 -11.57
CA GLU A 53 10.06 1.78 -12.19
C GLU A 53 8.71 1.72 -11.45
N GLY A 54 8.57 2.52 -10.38
CA GLY A 54 7.32 2.82 -9.70
C GLY A 54 6.79 1.75 -8.75
N SER A 55 7.52 0.68 -8.44
CA SER A 55 7.07 -0.27 -7.42
C SER A 55 7.13 0.38 -6.03
N LEU A 56 5.98 0.81 -5.51
CA LEU A 56 5.82 1.37 -4.16
C LEU A 56 4.36 1.27 -3.68
N THR A 57 4.18 1.26 -2.36
CA THR A 57 2.91 1.65 -1.71
C THR A 57 3.18 2.77 -0.72
N ALA A 58 2.33 3.78 -0.64
CA ALA A 58 2.46 4.91 0.26
C ALA A 58 1.11 5.19 0.94
N VAL A 59 1.12 5.27 2.27
CA VAL A 59 -0.06 5.50 3.12
C VAL A 59 0.04 6.89 3.73
N ASN A 60 -0.99 7.70 3.52
CA ASN A 60 -1.14 9.01 4.15
C ASN A 60 -1.91 8.83 5.46
N VAL A 61 -1.20 8.55 6.54
CA VAL A 61 -1.80 8.18 7.83
C VAL A 61 -2.50 9.36 8.49
N ALA A 62 -1.98 10.59 8.33
CA ALA A 62 -2.68 11.80 8.73
C ALA A 62 -4.07 11.90 8.07
N ARG A 63 -4.16 11.71 6.74
CA ARG A 63 -5.44 11.74 6.02
C ARG A 63 -6.36 10.56 6.35
N LEU A 64 -5.80 9.37 6.57
CA LEU A 64 -6.56 8.21 7.07
C LEU A 64 -7.22 8.52 8.41
N THR A 65 -6.51 9.23 9.29
CA THR A 65 -6.99 9.65 10.62
C THR A 65 -8.17 10.63 10.51
N GLU A 66 -8.07 11.63 9.64
CA GLU A 66 -9.18 12.57 9.35
C GLU A 66 -10.44 11.85 8.86
N LEU A 67 -10.28 10.77 8.11
CA LEU A 67 -11.35 10.01 7.48
C LEU A 67 -11.90 8.87 8.35
N ARG A 68 -11.30 8.62 9.53
CA ARG A 68 -11.61 7.47 10.40
C ARG A 68 -13.09 7.29 10.70
N SER A 69 -13.83 8.39 10.88
CA SER A 69 -15.27 8.39 11.19
C SER A 69 -16.18 8.39 9.95
N THR A 70 -15.62 8.17 8.76
CA THR A 70 -16.34 8.15 7.47
C THR A 70 -15.97 6.94 6.60
N LEU A 71 -14.81 6.33 6.87
CA LEU A 71 -14.36 5.11 6.22
C LEU A 71 -15.03 3.87 6.84
N PRO A 72 -15.48 2.91 6.01
CA PRO A 72 -15.76 1.55 6.44
C PRO A 72 -14.65 1.01 7.35
N ALA A 73 -15.03 0.36 8.45
CA ALA A 73 -14.05 -0.22 9.37
C ALA A 73 -13.04 -1.14 8.66
N SER A 74 -13.49 -1.96 7.71
CA SER A 74 -12.64 -2.89 6.94
C SER A 74 -11.59 -2.19 6.10
N ASP A 75 -11.97 -1.12 5.39
CA ASP A 75 -11.03 -0.30 4.61
C ASP A 75 -10.06 0.44 5.52
N PHE A 76 -10.55 1.01 6.63
CA PHE A 76 -9.70 1.71 7.58
C PHE A 76 -8.65 0.78 8.20
N GLU A 77 -9.06 -0.39 8.69
CA GLU A 77 -8.18 -1.35 9.35
C GLU A 77 -7.21 -2.01 8.36
N SER A 78 -7.66 -2.34 7.15
CA SER A 78 -6.79 -2.84 6.08
C SER A 78 -5.72 -1.81 5.67
N ILE A 79 -6.09 -0.53 5.52
CA ILE A 79 -5.14 0.53 5.14
C ILE A 79 -4.18 0.83 6.31
N ALA A 80 -4.68 0.93 7.53
CA ALA A 80 -3.83 1.14 8.71
C ALA A 80 -2.85 -0.03 8.92
N GLY A 81 -3.26 -1.26 8.58
CA GLY A 81 -2.41 -2.45 8.58
C GLY A 81 -1.18 -2.35 7.67
N LEU A 82 -1.24 -1.59 6.57
CA LEU A 82 -0.10 -1.34 5.68
C LEU A 82 0.98 -0.44 6.32
N ALA A 83 0.62 0.31 7.36
CA ALA A 83 1.55 1.13 8.14
C ALA A 83 2.02 0.45 9.45
N ALA A 84 1.50 -0.74 9.77
CA ALA A 84 1.80 -1.43 11.02
C ALA A 84 3.04 -2.33 10.90
N THR A 85 3.95 -2.26 11.87
CA THR A 85 5.09 -3.16 12.01
C THR A 85 5.51 -3.27 13.48
N ASP A 86 6.73 -3.74 13.74
CA ASP A 86 7.36 -3.68 15.06
C ASP A 86 7.34 -2.26 15.63
N TYR A 87 7.23 -2.17 16.96
CA TYR A 87 7.21 -0.92 17.69
C TYR A 87 8.60 -0.27 17.73
N PHE A 88 8.67 1.00 17.35
CA PHE A 88 9.88 1.82 17.37
C PHE A 88 9.71 3.13 18.17
N GLY A 89 8.70 3.19 19.07
CA GLY A 89 8.41 4.36 19.89
C GLY A 89 7.19 5.17 19.46
N ARG A 90 6.41 4.68 18.48
CA ARG A 90 5.20 5.34 17.94
C ARG A 90 4.04 4.39 17.75
N SER A 91 2.82 4.85 18.02
CA SER A 91 1.56 4.23 17.58
C SER A 91 1.25 4.60 16.13
N VAL A 92 0.38 3.85 15.43
CA VAL A 92 0.06 4.15 14.02
C VAL A 92 -0.54 5.56 13.86
N ASP A 93 -1.41 5.99 14.78
CA ASP A 93 -2.06 7.30 14.73
C ASP A 93 -1.14 8.49 15.02
N GLU A 94 0.11 8.24 15.43
CA GLU A 94 1.16 9.26 15.57
C GLU A 94 2.02 9.43 14.30
N LEU A 95 1.81 8.62 13.26
CA LEU A 95 2.59 8.65 12.02
C LEU A 95 2.07 9.68 11.02
N GLU A 96 2.97 10.42 10.36
CA GLU A 96 2.61 11.25 9.21
C GLU A 96 2.20 10.38 8.01
N GLY A 97 2.95 9.30 7.78
CA GLY A 97 2.70 8.32 6.74
C GLY A 97 3.64 7.12 6.82
N ALA A 98 3.43 6.15 5.93
CA ALA A 98 4.29 4.97 5.78
C ALA A 98 4.52 4.67 4.29
N LEU A 99 5.76 4.33 3.90
CA LEU A 99 6.14 4.02 2.52
C LEU A 99 6.70 2.60 2.46
N TRP A 100 5.99 1.72 1.78
CA TRP A 100 6.41 0.36 1.47
C TRP A 100 7.21 0.38 0.18
N LEU A 101 8.51 0.11 0.29
CA LEU A 101 9.46 0.19 -0.82
C LEU A 101 10.12 -1.17 -1.05
N PRO A 102 10.22 -1.65 -2.30
CA PRO A 102 11.05 -2.80 -2.64
C PRO A 102 12.52 -2.39 -2.54
N SER A 103 13.38 -3.33 -2.13
CA SER A 103 14.82 -3.15 -2.29
C SER A 103 15.29 -3.67 -3.63
N SER A 104 16.00 -2.82 -4.38
CA SER A 104 16.71 -3.21 -5.59
C SER A 104 17.96 -4.08 -5.32
N THR A 105 18.35 -4.31 -4.06
CA THR A 105 19.60 -5.04 -3.72
C THR A 105 19.41 -6.55 -3.55
N GLY A 106 18.17 -7.07 -3.58
CA GLY A 106 17.85 -8.48 -3.32
C GLY A 106 18.09 -8.96 -1.87
N SER A 107 18.79 -8.16 -1.05
CA SER A 107 19.12 -8.42 0.36
C SER A 107 17.96 -8.20 1.32
N LEU A 108 16.84 -7.67 0.85
CA LEU A 108 15.65 -7.36 1.65
C LEU A 108 14.42 -7.91 0.94
N SER A 109 13.61 -8.65 1.69
CA SER A 109 12.27 -9.07 1.28
C SER A 109 11.26 -7.95 1.46
N LEU A 110 11.54 -6.97 2.32
CA LEU A 110 10.62 -5.91 2.71
C LEU A 110 11.34 -4.65 3.21
N SER A 111 10.80 -3.46 2.95
CA SER A 111 11.17 -2.24 3.66
C SER A 111 9.98 -1.29 3.82
N LEU A 112 9.76 -0.83 5.05
CA LEU A 112 8.81 0.22 5.40
C LEU A 112 9.60 1.45 5.88
N VAL A 113 9.38 2.59 5.26
CA VAL A 113 9.91 3.89 5.67
C VAL A 113 8.80 4.66 6.38
N TYR A 114 9.14 5.28 7.51
CA TYR A 114 8.30 6.18 8.28
C TYR A 114 8.90 7.59 8.24
N PRO A 115 8.43 8.45 7.32
CA PRO A 115 8.76 9.87 7.30
C PRO A 115 8.29 10.60 8.56
N GLY A 116 9.06 11.58 9.03
CA GLY A 116 8.58 12.53 10.04
C GLY A 116 9.70 13.32 10.72
N SER A 117 9.58 13.47 12.04
CA SER A 117 10.58 14.08 12.90
C SER A 117 10.74 13.23 14.17
N TYR A 118 11.93 12.66 14.38
CA TYR A 118 12.18 11.66 15.42
C TYR A 118 13.31 12.09 16.37
N ASP A 119 13.09 11.90 17.67
CA ASP A 119 14.20 11.81 18.60
C ASP A 119 14.83 10.42 18.48
N VAL A 120 16.02 10.39 17.89
CA VAL A 120 16.76 9.14 17.63
C VAL A 120 17.12 8.40 18.93
N ALA A 121 17.22 9.09 20.08
CA ALA A 121 17.41 8.43 21.37
C ALA A 121 16.13 7.71 21.83
N ALA A 122 14.97 8.35 21.71
CA ALA A 122 13.70 7.71 22.05
C ALA A 122 13.37 6.51 21.13
N VAL A 123 13.76 6.58 19.85
CA VAL A 123 13.66 5.44 18.92
C VAL A 123 14.65 4.32 19.30
N GLU A 124 15.87 4.64 19.72
CA GLU A 124 16.85 3.66 20.23
C GLU A 124 16.31 2.92 21.47
N ASP A 125 15.81 3.66 22.47
CA ASP A 125 15.23 3.10 23.69
C ASP A 125 14.06 2.14 23.39
N ALA A 126 13.16 2.52 22.47
CA ALA A 126 12.01 1.71 22.09
C ALA A 126 12.40 0.45 21.29
N LEU A 127 13.36 0.56 20.36
CA LEU A 127 13.89 -0.59 19.62
C LEU A 127 14.62 -1.57 20.55
N THR A 128 15.45 -1.07 21.47
CA THR A 128 16.14 -1.90 22.46
C THR A 128 15.16 -2.59 23.42
N ALA A 129 14.06 -1.93 23.82
CA ALA A 129 12.97 -2.60 24.55
C ALA A 129 12.32 -3.73 23.72
N GLY A 130 12.24 -3.58 22.40
CA GLY A 130 11.82 -4.62 21.46
C GLY A 130 12.86 -5.72 21.18
N GLY A 131 14.00 -5.73 21.89
CA GLY A 131 15.07 -6.71 21.69
C GLY A 131 15.95 -6.46 20.47
N TYR A 132 15.95 -5.25 19.91
CA TYR A 132 16.89 -4.88 18.85
C TYR A 132 18.25 -4.48 19.44
N GLU A 133 19.31 -5.05 18.86
CA GLU A 133 20.70 -4.70 19.12
C GLU A 133 21.22 -3.74 18.06
N ARG A 134 21.99 -2.73 18.49
CA ARG A 134 22.68 -1.82 17.59
C ARG A 134 23.88 -2.50 16.92
N TYR A 135 24.09 -2.21 15.65
CA TYR A 135 25.29 -2.61 14.91
C TYR A 135 25.89 -1.45 14.11
N ASP A 136 27.13 -1.64 13.63
CA ASP A 136 27.85 -0.62 12.87
C ASP A 136 27.27 -0.44 11.47
N GLY A 137 26.96 0.80 11.11
CA GLY A 137 26.70 1.22 9.74
C GLY A 137 27.25 2.62 9.52
N ASP A 138 27.65 2.91 8.29
CA ASP A 138 28.33 4.17 7.98
C ASP A 138 27.39 5.39 8.10
N GLY A 139 27.96 6.55 8.42
CA GLY A 139 27.26 7.83 8.45
C GLY A 139 26.65 8.20 9.81
N SER A 140 25.58 9.01 9.78
CA SER A 140 24.95 9.61 10.96
C SER A 140 23.68 8.90 11.45
N ALA A 141 23.18 7.92 10.70
CA ALA A 141 22.05 7.08 11.11
C ALA A 141 22.50 6.01 12.11
N ARG A 142 21.57 5.50 12.92
CA ARG A 142 21.80 4.36 13.81
C ARG A 142 21.11 3.13 13.23
N PHE A 143 21.79 1.99 13.24
CA PHE A 143 21.31 0.74 12.64
C PHE A 143 21.16 -0.34 13.70
N TYR A 144 20.10 -1.12 13.60
CA TYR A 144 19.72 -2.12 14.58
C TYR A 144 19.22 -3.39 13.90
N ARG A 145 19.46 -4.54 14.53
CA ARG A 145 18.98 -5.85 14.11
C ARG A 145 18.36 -6.55 15.31
N ARG A 146 17.37 -7.40 15.10
CA ARG A 146 16.78 -8.20 16.18
C ARG A 146 17.33 -9.63 16.10
N PRO A 147 18.22 -10.06 17.04
CA PRO A 147 18.85 -11.39 17.01
C PRO A 147 17.84 -12.52 16.92
N GLY A 148 18.23 -13.63 16.30
CA GLY A 148 17.33 -14.78 16.03
C GLY A 148 16.27 -14.52 14.95
N THR A 149 16.16 -13.30 14.41
CA THR A 149 15.19 -12.94 13.37
C THR A 149 15.85 -12.29 12.16
N ALA A 150 15.11 -12.17 11.06
CA ALA A 150 15.52 -11.40 9.89
C ALA A 150 15.19 -9.90 9.99
N ARG A 151 14.73 -9.38 11.14
CA ARG A 151 14.25 -7.99 11.26
C ARG A 151 15.39 -7.00 11.53
N VAL A 152 15.32 -5.86 10.84
CA VAL A 152 16.29 -4.75 10.92
C VAL A 152 15.57 -3.40 10.97
N ALA A 153 16.23 -2.43 11.59
CA ALA A 153 15.76 -1.07 11.76
C ALA A 153 16.90 -0.08 11.52
N ALA A 154 16.60 1.11 10.99
CA ALA A 154 17.51 2.24 10.92
C ALA A 154 16.79 3.52 11.34
N ALA A 155 17.45 4.36 12.12
CA ALA A 155 16.88 5.61 12.64
C ALA A 155 17.75 6.83 12.30
N SER A 156 17.07 7.89 11.86
CA SER A 156 17.61 9.24 11.65
C SER A 156 16.63 10.25 12.24
N PRO A 157 17.03 11.52 12.47
CA PRO A 157 16.09 12.57 12.88
C PRO A 157 14.92 12.76 11.90
N GLU A 158 15.14 12.44 10.63
CA GLU A 158 14.21 12.66 9.51
C GLU A 158 13.27 11.47 9.24
N ALA A 159 13.70 10.24 9.48
CA ALA A 159 12.88 9.04 9.24
C ALA A 159 13.38 7.81 10.02
N VAL A 160 12.46 6.86 10.21
CA VAL A 160 12.77 5.48 10.63
C VAL A 160 12.53 4.54 9.44
N VAL A 161 13.43 3.58 9.22
CA VAL A 161 13.28 2.52 8.21
C VAL A 161 13.26 1.18 8.94
N MET A 162 12.23 0.37 8.69
CA MET A 162 12.10 -1.00 9.20
C MET A 162 12.17 -1.96 8.01
N GLY A 163 12.79 -3.12 8.17
CA GLY A 163 12.97 -4.07 7.06
C GLY A 163 13.07 -5.52 7.50
N VAL A 164 12.93 -6.41 6.52
CA VAL A 164 13.12 -7.85 6.67
C VAL A 164 14.20 -8.29 5.69
N LEU A 165 15.32 -8.77 6.22
CA LEU A 165 16.45 -9.28 5.46
C LEU A 165 16.07 -10.56 4.71
N ASN A 166 16.66 -10.73 3.52
CA ASN A 166 16.70 -12.00 2.82
C ASN A 166 17.99 -12.73 3.23
N THR A 167 17.85 -13.83 3.97
CA THR A 167 18.97 -14.59 4.58
C THR A 167 19.79 -15.40 3.59
N THR A 168 19.48 -15.36 2.29
CA THR A 168 20.20 -16.09 1.23
C THR A 168 21.51 -15.41 0.78
N GLY A 169 21.76 -14.16 1.18
CA GLY A 169 23.00 -13.43 0.89
C GLY A 169 24.07 -13.56 1.99
N SER A 170 25.34 -13.29 1.64
CA SER A 170 26.47 -13.39 2.58
C SER A 170 26.62 -12.20 3.54
N GLU A 171 26.06 -11.03 3.21
CA GLU A 171 26.13 -9.78 3.99
C GLU A 171 24.81 -8.98 3.85
N PRO A 172 23.65 -9.54 4.23
CA PRO A 172 22.34 -8.93 3.94
C PRO A 172 22.16 -7.55 4.60
N GLU A 173 22.77 -7.31 5.77
CA GLU A 173 22.78 -6.02 6.47
C GLU A 173 23.41 -4.90 5.63
N ARG A 174 24.44 -5.18 4.81
CA ARG A 174 25.07 -4.16 3.96
C ARG A 174 24.07 -3.58 2.94
N GLY A 175 23.19 -4.43 2.41
CA GLY A 175 22.10 -4.00 1.52
C GLY A 175 21.11 -3.06 2.22
N PHE A 176 20.77 -3.36 3.48
CA PHE A 176 19.88 -2.53 4.29
C PHE A 176 20.49 -1.18 4.68
N VAL A 177 21.78 -1.17 5.08
CA VAL A 177 22.52 0.06 5.38
C VAL A 177 22.53 0.97 4.14
N ALA A 178 22.93 0.43 2.98
CA ALA A 178 23.01 1.20 1.73
C ALA A 178 21.64 1.72 1.26
N PHE A 179 20.56 0.93 1.42
CA PHE A 179 19.20 1.35 1.09
C PHE A 179 18.72 2.48 2.02
N SER A 180 18.85 2.30 3.33
CA SER A 180 18.37 3.28 4.33
C SER A 180 19.10 4.62 4.21
N GLN A 181 20.42 4.59 3.97
CA GLN A 181 21.21 5.80 3.69
C GLN A 181 20.69 6.59 2.47
N GLN A 182 20.25 5.90 1.40
CA GLN A 182 19.70 6.56 0.21
C GLN A 182 18.34 7.19 0.49
N VAL A 183 17.47 6.52 1.26
CA VAL A 183 16.20 7.08 1.75
C VAL A 183 16.43 8.33 2.59
N PHE A 184 17.35 8.29 3.56
CA PHE A 184 17.67 9.45 4.40
C PHE A 184 18.29 10.59 3.58
N ALA A 185 19.18 10.30 2.63
CA ALA A 185 19.77 11.31 1.76
C ALA A 185 18.73 11.96 0.82
N ALA A 186 17.79 11.19 0.27
CA ALA A 186 16.66 11.71 -0.51
C ALA A 186 15.77 12.63 0.36
N GLY A 187 15.43 12.17 1.57
CA GLY A 187 14.68 12.92 2.58
C GLY A 187 15.33 14.26 2.94
N ALA A 188 16.63 14.25 3.17
CA ALA A 188 17.43 15.46 3.42
C ALA A 188 17.63 16.35 2.18
N GLY A 189 17.36 15.85 0.97
CA GLY A 189 17.64 16.57 -0.29
C GLY A 189 19.12 16.56 -0.69
N LEU A 190 19.89 15.61 -0.16
CA LEU A 190 21.31 15.40 -0.45
C LEU A 190 21.53 14.40 -1.59
N ALA A 191 20.50 13.63 -1.96
CA ALA A 191 20.49 12.72 -3.10
C ALA A 191 19.30 13.01 -4.03
N ALA A 192 19.45 12.62 -5.30
CA ALA A 192 18.36 12.68 -6.27
C ALA A 192 17.20 11.74 -5.86
N ARG A 193 15.98 12.19 -6.10
CA ARG A 193 14.73 11.45 -5.85
C ARG A 193 14.20 10.85 -7.14
N ALA A 194 13.34 9.84 -7.05
CA ALA A 194 12.81 9.16 -8.23
C ALA A 194 12.14 10.12 -9.25
N HIS A 195 11.39 11.12 -8.76
CA HIS A 195 10.77 12.14 -9.61
C HIS A 195 11.76 13.14 -10.24
N ASP A 196 12.96 13.34 -9.66
CA ASP A 196 14.00 14.19 -10.27
C ASP A 196 14.64 13.52 -11.50
N ARG A 197 14.43 12.20 -11.68
CA ARG A 197 15.06 11.39 -12.74
C ARG A 197 14.09 10.75 -13.72
N SER A 198 12.87 10.42 -13.29
CA SER A 198 11.85 9.80 -14.13
C SER A 198 10.65 10.73 -14.30
N ALA A 199 10.54 11.33 -15.49
CA ALA A 199 9.40 12.17 -15.86
C ALA A 199 8.08 11.38 -15.88
N ALA A 200 8.13 10.08 -16.20
CA ALA A 200 6.97 9.19 -16.10
C ALA A 200 6.54 9.01 -14.63
N PHE A 201 7.50 8.84 -13.71
CA PHE A 201 7.24 8.76 -12.29
C PHE A 201 6.67 10.07 -11.73
N GLU A 202 7.23 11.21 -12.13
CA GLU A 202 6.70 12.54 -11.80
C GLU A 202 5.25 12.70 -12.28
N GLN A 203 4.98 12.46 -13.58
CA GLN A 203 3.64 12.57 -14.17
C GLN A 203 2.60 11.66 -13.47
N TYR A 204 2.98 10.42 -13.15
CA TYR A 204 2.14 9.51 -12.35
C TYR A 204 1.81 10.14 -10.99
N THR A 205 2.83 10.50 -10.22
CA THR A 205 2.63 10.98 -8.85
C THR A 205 1.94 12.34 -8.78
N ASP A 206 1.99 13.17 -9.84
CA ASP A 206 1.23 14.42 -9.93
C ASP A 206 -0.25 14.13 -10.22
N SER A 207 -0.52 13.16 -11.10
CA SER A 207 -1.87 12.75 -11.45
C SER A 207 -2.61 12.07 -10.29
N VAL A 208 -1.87 11.36 -9.43
CA VAL A 208 -2.38 10.67 -8.23
C VAL A 208 -2.34 11.56 -6.97
N GLY A 209 -1.40 12.49 -6.84
CA GLY A 209 -1.30 13.37 -5.68
C GLY A 209 -1.01 12.62 -4.37
N TRP A 210 -1.56 13.09 -3.25
CA TRP A 210 -1.42 12.49 -1.91
C TRP A 210 -2.72 11.90 -1.35
N PRO A 211 -3.25 10.80 -1.94
CA PRO A 211 -4.47 10.11 -1.50
C PRO A 211 -4.25 9.37 -0.16
N VAL A 212 -5.29 8.67 0.34
CA VAL A 212 -5.19 7.86 1.56
C VAL A 212 -4.17 6.73 1.38
N VAL A 213 -4.21 6.08 0.21
CA VAL A 213 -3.19 5.15 -0.26
C VAL A 213 -2.87 5.45 -1.71
N ALA A 214 -1.59 5.55 -2.05
CA ALA A 214 -1.08 5.51 -3.41
C ALA A 214 -0.27 4.23 -3.61
N THR A 215 -0.51 3.50 -4.70
CA THR A 215 0.38 2.44 -5.18
C THR A 215 0.94 2.89 -6.53
N GLY A 216 2.23 2.70 -6.75
CA GLY A 216 2.86 3.09 -8.00
C GLY A 216 2.68 2.07 -9.12
N LEU A 217 3.53 2.20 -10.13
CA LEU A 217 3.51 1.45 -11.37
C LEU A 217 3.72 -0.05 -11.11
N SER A 218 2.61 -0.78 -11.09
CA SER A 218 2.57 -2.25 -11.04
C SER A 218 2.18 -2.78 -12.43
N PRO A 219 2.55 -4.01 -12.82
CA PRO A 219 2.12 -4.57 -14.12
C PRO A 219 0.59 -4.55 -14.26
N ALA A 220 0.05 -4.17 -15.42
CA ALA A 220 -1.39 -3.95 -15.59
C ALA A 220 -2.26 -5.13 -15.12
N TRP A 221 -1.82 -6.37 -15.35
CA TRP A 221 -2.53 -7.59 -14.93
C TRP A 221 -2.63 -7.74 -13.41
N THR A 222 -1.73 -7.12 -12.62
CA THR A 222 -1.83 -7.10 -11.15
C THR A 222 -2.84 -6.07 -10.64
N ALA A 223 -3.16 -5.05 -11.44
CA ALA A 223 -4.21 -4.08 -11.15
C ALA A 223 -5.61 -4.60 -11.57
N PHE A 224 -5.66 -5.52 -12.55
CA PHE A 224 -6.89 -6.12 -13.10
C PHE A 224 -6.85 -7.66 -13.12
N PRO A 225 -6.54 -8.35 -11.99
CA PRO A 225 -6.27 -9.78 -11.98
C PRO A 225 -7.48 -10.64 -12.40
N ASP A 226 -8.69 -10.21 -12.06
CA ASP A 226 -9.94 -10.94 -12.33
C ASP A 226 -10.48 -10.72 -13.76
N TRP A 227 -10.01 -9.67 -14.45
CA TRP A 227 -10.40 -9.36 -15.84
C TRP A 227 -9.35 -9.80 -16.87
N GLY A 228 -8.11 -9.98 -16.42
CA GLY A 228 -6.94 -9.77 -17.27
C GLY A 228 -6.69 -8.28 -17.47
N ALA A 229 -5.44 -7.91 -17.81
CA ALA A 229 -5.22 -6.60 -18.39
C ALA A 229 -5.95 -6.52 -19.75
N PRO A 230 -6.52 -5.36 -20.12
CA PRO A 230 -6.86 -5.07 -21.51
C PRO A 230 -5.71 -5.47 -22.46
N GLU A 231 -6.02 -6.03 -23.64
CA GLU A 231 -4.97 -6.46 -24.59
C GLU A 231 -4.09 -5.27 -25.01
N SER A 232 -4.70 -4.08 -25.13
CA SER A 232 -4.00 -2.79 -25.33
C SER A 232 -3.07 -2.36 -24.19
N LEU A 233 -3.06 -3.06 -23.05
CA LEU A 233 -2.18 -2.87 -21.90
C LEU A 233 -1.30 -4.09 -21.59
N GLU A 234 -1.17 -5.06 -22.52
CA GLU A 234 -0.28 -6.20 -22.33
C GLU A 234 1.18 -5.74 -22.21
N GLY A 235 1.79 -5.96 -21.04
CA GLY A 235 3.14 -5.50 -20.72
C GLY A 235 3.25 -4.07 -20.20
N GLU A 236 2.17 -3.29 -20.22
CA GLU A 236 2.14 -1.92 -19.68
C GLU A 236 2.06 -1.89 -18.15
N GLN A 237 2.41 -0.73 -17.58
CA GLN A 237 2.33 -0.47 -16.15
C GLN A 237 1.16 0.44 -15.76
N VAL A 238 0.66 0.25 -14.55
CA VAL A 238 -0.52 0.93 -14.01
C VAL A 238 -0.25 1.42 -12.60
N ALA A 239 -0.54 2.68 -12.34
CA ALA A 239 -0.55 3.24 -10.99
C ALA A 239 -1.98 3.41 -10.46
N ARG A 240 -2.15 3.41 -9.13
CA ARG A 240 -3.47 3.54 -8.47
C ARG A 240 -3.42 4.47 -7.27
N GLY A 241 -4.49 5.23 -7.04
CA GLY A 241 -4.71 6.02 -5.83
C GLY A 241 -6.12 5.82 -5.27
N SER A 242 -6.23 5.57 -3.97
CA SER A 242 -7.50 5.42 -3.25
C SER A 242 -7.82 6.68 -2.45
N PHE A 243 -8.84 7.41 -2.91
CA PHE A 243 -9.35 8.64 -2.31
C PHE A 243 -10.66 8.36 -1.56
N VAL A 244 -10.99 9.23 -0.62
CA VAL A 244 -12.30 9.24 0.05
C VAL A 244 -12.80 10.68 0.11
N ARG A 245 -14.07 10.86 -0.23
CA ARG A 245 -14.77 12.14 -0.18
C ARG A 245 -16.23 11.89 0.13
N GLU A 246 -16.79 12.57 1.12
CA GLU A 246 -18.24 12.55 1.41
C GLU A 246 -18.79 11.10 1.54
N GLU A 247 -18.08 10.25 2.31
CA GLU A 247 -18.38 8.80 2.53
C GLU A 247 -18.26 7.90 1.29
N ILE A 248 -17.80 8.45 0.15
CA ILE A 248 -17.60 7.73 -1.10
C ILE A 248 -16.10 7.44 -1.28
N ARG A 249 -15.75 6.18 -1.53
CA ARG A 249 -14.40 5.79 -1.96
C ARG A 249 -14.30 5.94 -3.47
N HIS A 250 -13.22 6.55 -3.92
CA HIS A 250 -12.87 6.62 -5.33
C HIS A 250 -11.49 6.02 -5.56
N ASP A 251 -11.42 4.98 -6.38
CA ASP A 251 -10.15 4.41 -6.82
C ASP A 251 -9.83 4.97 -8.21
N ARG A 252 -8.73 5.71 -8.31
CA ARG A 252 -8.21 6.22 -9.58
C ARG A 252 -7.09 5.34 -10.09
N PHE A 253 -7.05 5.11 -11.39
CA PHE A 253 -5.99 4.36 -12.08
C PHE A 253 -5.40 5.22 -13.18
N TRP A 254 -4.07 5.29 -13.23
CA TRP A 254 -3.33 5.96 -14.29
C TRP A 254 -2.63 4.91 -15.14
N LEU A 255 -3.03 4.83 -16.41
CA LEU A 255 -2.62 3.84 -17.39
C LEU A 255 -1.74 4.54 -18.43
N THR A 256 -0.47 4.15 -18.59
CA THR A 256 0.32 4.56 -19.76
C THR A 256 -0.10 3.72 -20.97
N ALA A 257 -0.21 4.35 -22.14
CA ALA A 257 -0.69 3.67 -23.34
C ALA A 257 -0.12 4.28 -24.62
N ALA A 258 0.36 3.44 -25.53
CA ALA A 258 0.76 3.85 -26.88
C ALA A 258 -0.43 4.27 -27.76
N ASP A 259 -1.61 3.66 -27.54
CA ASP A 259 -2.89 4.10 -28.08
C ASP A 259 -3.93 4.22 -26.95
N PRO A 260 -4.08 5.42 -26.34
CA PRO A 260 -5.11 5.66 -25.34
C PRO A 260 -6.54 5.42 -25.84
N SER A 261 -6.79 5.46 -27.16
CA SER A 261 -8.13 5.24 -27.72
C SER A 261 -8.50 3.76 -27.69
N ALA A 262 -7.56 2.88 -28.06
CA ALA A 262 -7.74 1.43 -27.96
C ALA A 262 -8.01 1.00 -26.52
N VAL A 263 -7.25 1.53 -25.56
CA VAL A 263 -7.45 1.26 -24.12
C VAL A 263 -8.85 1.67 -23.66
N VAL A 264 -9.38 2.80 -24.13
CA VAL A 264 -10.75 3.23 -23.80
C VAL A 264 -11.82 2.31 -24.39
N GLU A 265 -11.62 1.81 -25.61
CA GLU A 265 -12.55 0.85 -26.24
C GLU A 265 -12.51 -0.53 -25.58
N ASP A 266 -11.34 -1.02 -25.17
CA ASP A 266 -11.21 -2.28 -24.42
C ASP A 266 -11.93 -2.18 -23.07
N ILE A 267 -11.72 -1.09 -22.33
CA ILE A 267 -12.38 -0.85 -21.03
C ILE A 267 -13.90 -0.73 -21.19
N ARG A 268 -14.39 -0.11 -22.27
CA ARG A 268 -15.82 -0.09 -22.62
C ARG A 268 -16.34 -1.49 -22.90
N THR A 269 -15.63 -2.27 -23.71
CA THR A 269 -15.99 -3.66 -24.04
C THR A 269 -16.07 -4.55 -22.79
N ILE A 270 -15.09 -4.42 -21.87
CA ILE A 270 -15.09 -5.10 -20.57
C ILE A 270 -16.28 -4.64 -19.72
N ALA A 271 -16.59 -3.34 -19.69
CA ALA A 271 -17.75 -2.81 -18.96
C ALA A 271 -19.09 -3.31 -19.50
N GLU A 272 -19.25 -3.35 -20.82
CA GLU A 272 -20.46 -3.82 -21.49
C GLU A 272 -20.65 -5.34 -21.39
N SER A 273 -19.57 -6.10 -21.21
CA SER A 273 -19.61 -7.57 -21.06
C SER A 273 -20.18 -8.07 -19.73
N GLY A 274 -20.33 -7.18 -18.72
CA GLY A 274 -20.69 -7.55 -17.36
C GLY A 274 -19.55 -8.14 -16.52
N ALA A 275 -18.33 -8.27 -17.08
CA ALA A 275 -17.16 -8.74 -16.33
C ALA A 275 -16.78 -7.85 -15.12
N ILE A 276 -17.27 -6.59 -15.08
CA ILE A 276 -17.05 -5.68 -13.95
C ILE A 276 -17.65 -6.21 -12.64
N ASP A 277 -18.73 -7.00 -12.69
CA ASP A 277 -19.33 -7.64 -11.51
C ASP A 277 -18.33 -8.55 -10.75
N ALA A 278 -17.31 -9.07 -11.45
CA ALA A 278 -16.31 -9.99 -10.91
C ALA A 278 -15.16 -9.33 -10.13
N PHE A 279 -15.03 -8.00 -10.15
CA PHE A 279 -13.91 -7.30 -9.50
C PHE A 279 -14.06 -7.31 -7.97
N ASN A 280 -13.84 -8.43 -7.28
CA ASN A 280 -13.88 -8.59 -5.81
C ASN A 280 -15.17 -8.10 -5.09
N GLY A 281 -16.34 -8.09 -5.75
CA GLY A 281 -17.55 -7.41 -5.24
C GLY A 281 -17.41 -5.86 -5.14
N LEU A 282 -16.27 -5.37 -5.63
CA LEU A 282 -15.82 -4.02 -6.00
C LEU A 282 -16.90 -2.98 -6.28
N LEU A 283 -17.72 -3.30 -7.27
CA LEU A 283 -18.35 -2.33 -8.16
C LEU A 283 -19.71 -2.86 -8.61
N THR A 284 -20.68 -2.93 -7.71
CA THR A 284 -22.00 -3.48 -8.03
C THR A 284 -22.80 -2.66 -9.04
N GLU A 285 -22.46 -1.38 -9.30
CA GLU A 285 -23.32 -0.48 -10.10
C GLU A 285 -22.61 0.63 -10.94
N THR A 286 -21.27 0.69 -11.09
CA THR A 286 -20.60 1.88 -11.68
C THR A 286 -19.69 1.64 -12.89
N THR A 287 -20.15 2.16 -14.04
CA THR A 287 -19.29 2.46 -15.21
C THR A 287 -18.15 3.40 -14.78
N PRO A 288 -16.89 3.16 -15.16
CA PRO A 288 -15.79 4.06 -14.84
C PRO A 288 -15.99 5.45 -15.47
N ALA A 289 -15.62 6.50 -14.73
CA ALA A 289 -15.35 7.79 -15.33
C ALA A 289 -14.00 7.73 -16.02
N ILE A 290 -13.94 8.15 -17.29
CA ILE A 290 -12.74 8.03 -18.13
C ILE A 290 -12.30 9.42 -18.58
N ARG A 291 -11.01 9.72 -18.44
CA ARG A 291 -10.34 10.90 -18.98
C ARG A 291 -9.11 10.46 -19.78
N THR A 292 -8.98 10.94 -21.01
CA THR A 292 -7.80 10.68 -21.85
C THR A 292 -6.80 11.82 -21.78
N HIS A 293 -5.53 11.47 -21.91
CA HIS A 293 -4.38 12.35 -22.06
C HIS A 293 -3.61 11.92 -23.31
N GLU A 294 -2.57 12.66 -23.71
CA GLU A 294 -1.83 12.41 -24.96
C GLU A 294 -1.24 10.99 -25.06
N ASN A 295 -0.77 10.45 -23.93
CA ASN A 295 -0.09 9.15 -23.82
C ASN A 295 -0.63 8.28 -22.65
N ALA A 296 -1.82 8.60 -22.13
CA ALA A 296 -2.35 7.95 -20.94
C ALA A 296 -3.88 7.97 -20.86
N VAL A 297 -4.43 7.01 -20.10
CA VAL A 297 -5.84 6.95 -19.72
C VAL A 297 -5.94 7.00 -18.20
N ASP A 298 -6.83 7.86 -17.72
CA ASP A 298 -7.10 8.10 -16.31
C ASP A 298 -8.53 7.63 -16.02
N LEU A 299 -8.65 6.58 -15.20
CA LEU A 299 -9.93 6.01 -14.79
C LEU A 299 -10.24 6.43 -13.36
N ALA A 300 -11.51 6.69 -13.07
CA ALA A 300 -12.00 6.79 -11.71
C ALA A 300 -13.22 5.88 -11.51
N PHE A 301 -13.05 4.90 -10.64
CA PHE A 301 -14.12 4.05 -10.15
C PHE A 301 -14.66 4.65 -8.85
N THR A 302 -15.98 4.68 -8.72
CA THR A 302 -16.66 5.30 -7.58
C THR A 302 -17.48 4.24 -6.87
N ARG A 303 -17.31 4.15 -5.55
CA ARG A 303 -17.96 3.13 -4.72
C ARG A 303 -18.60 3.75 -3.48
N ARG A 304 -19.87 3.42 -3.30
CA ARG A 304 -20.58 3.54 -2.02
C ARG A 304 -20.46 2.21 -1.27
N ARG A 305 -20.25 2.24 0.05
CA ARG A 305 -20.23 1.05 0.91
C ARG A 305 -21.18 1.26 2.09
N ASP A 306 -21.78 0.17 2.54
CA ASP A 306 -22.84 0.17 3.57
C ASP A 306 -22.33 -0.29 4.96
N ASP A 307 -21.01 -0.30 5.17
CA ASP A 307 -20.37 -0.73 6.42
C ASP A 307 -20.30 0.40 7.46
N GLY A 308 -20.30 0.03 8.75
CA GLY A 308 -20.19 0.97 9.88
C GLY A 308 -18.86 1.75 9.92
N PRO A 309 -18.88 3.06 10.22
CA PRO A 309 -17.74 3.96 9.96
C PRO A 309 -16.76 4.10 11.15
N THR A 310 -16.39 2.99 11.80
CA THR A 310 -15.52 3.04 13.00
C THR A 310 -14.50 1.90 13.04
N GLY A 311 -13.43 2.02 12.26
CA GLY A 311 -12.25 1.17 12.39
C GLY A 311 -11.35 1.52 13.59
N THR A 312 -10.50 0.59 13.98
CA THR A 312 -9.49 0.69 15.04
C THR A 312 -8.09 0.56 14.46
N TYR A 313 -7.12 1.35 14.92
CA TYR A 313 -5.74 1.14 14.47
C TYR A 313 -5.26 -0.25 14.92
N PRO A 314 -4.53 -0.99 14.08
CA PRO A 314 -3.77 -2.14 14.54
C PRO A 314 -2.70 -1.66 15.54
N PRO A 315 -2.43 -2.42 16.61
CA PRO A 315 -1.42 -2.03 17.60
C PRO A 315 -0.01 -2.11 17.00
N MET A 316 0.79 -1.06 17.19
CA MET A 316 2.24 -1.10 16.97
C MET A 316 2.89 -1.83 18.14
N ALA A 317 3.20 -3.11 17.96
CA ALA A 317 3.77 -3.97 18.98
C ALA A 317 4.92 -4.81 18.43
N THR A 318 6.02 -4.87 19.17
CA THR A 318 7.09 -5.83 18.92
C THR A 318 6.77 -7.10 19.69
N LEU A 319 6.40 -8.15 18.96
CA LEU A 319 6.14 -9.47 19.51
C LEU A 319 7.33 -10.40 19.25
N ASP A 320 7.47 -11.41 20.10
CA ASP A 320 8.30 -12.58 19.87
C ASP A 320 7.46 -13.84 19.88
N ALA A 321 7.95 -14.93 19.27
CA ALA A 321 7.31 -16.22 19.42
C ALA A 321 8.29 -17.40 19.27
N THR A 322 8.08 -18.42 20.09
CA THR A 322 8.83 -19.68 20.11
C THR A 322 7.91 -20.87 19.84
N LEU A 323 8.48 -21.96 19.30
CA LEU A 323 7.78 -23.22 19.01
C LEU A 323 8.55 -24.37 19.69
N GLU A 324 8.05 -24.80 20.83
CA GLU A 324 8.63 -25.86 21.66
C GLU A 324 7.72 -27.10 21.59
N GLY A 325 8.12 -28.07 20.74
CA GLY A 325 7.28 -29.20 20.40
C GLY A 325 5.94 -28.73 19.81
N GLU A 326 4.81 -29.21 20.35
CA GLU A 326 3.47 -28.76 19.93
C GLU A 326 3.06 -27.39 20.51
N THR A 327 3.87 -26.71 21.33
CA THR A 327 3.47 -25.47 22.01
C THR A 327 4.06 -24.23 21.34
N VAL A 328 3.19 -23.34 20.88
CA VAL A 328 3.56 -22.00 20.43
C VAL A 328 3.43 -21.05 21.61
N THR A 329 4.49 -20.31 21.95
CA THR A 329 4.43 -19.21 22.93
C THR A 329 4.65 -17.89 22.20
N VAL A 330 3.83 -16.89 22.50
CA VAL A 330 3.96 -15.51 22.02
C VAL A 330 4.28 -14.62 23.21
N THR A 331 5.34 -13.83 23.11
CA THR A 331 5.78 -12.86 24.11
C THR A 331 5.59 -11.45 23.58
N HIS A 332 5.09 -10.53 24.40
CA HIS A 332 5.03 -9.12 24.05
C HIS A 332 6.29 -8.42 24.58
N LEU A 333 7.14 -7.88 23.69
CA LEU A 333 8.40 -7.26 24.07
C LEU A 333 8.25 -5.75 24.31
N ALA A 334 7.59 -5.05 23.39
CA ALA A 334 7.46 -3.60 23.44
C ALA A 334 6.24 -3.06 22.68
N GLY A 335 5.80 -1.86 23.04
CA GLY A 335 4.76 -1.13 22.32
C GLY A 335 3.34 -1.32 22.87
N GLU A 336 2.37 -1.16 21.97
CA GLU A 336 0.95 -1.12 22.31
C GLU A 336 0.40 -2.48 22.74
N PRO A 337 -0.45 -2.53 23.78
CA PRO A 337 -1.02 -3.80 24.22
C PRO A 337 -1.88 -4.51 23.16
N VAL A 338 -1.65 -5.81 22.97
CA VAL A 338 -2.33 -6.64 21.96
C VAL A 338 -3.47 -7.44 22.60
N ALA A 339 -4.64 -7.49 21.96
CA ALA A 339 -5.75 -8.33 22.40
C ALA A 339 -5.49 -9.81 22.06
N VAL A 340 -5.53 -10.70 23.05
CA VAL A 340 -5.16 -12.13 22.87
C VAL A 340 -6.13 -12.84 21.93
N GLU A 341 -7.41 -12.47 21.96
CA GLU A 341 -8.43 -13.01 21.06
C GLU A 341 -8.20 -12.68 19.57
N ARG A 342 -7.35 -11.69 19.26
CA ARG A 342 -6.90 -11.36 17.90
C ARG A 342 -5.69 -12.17 17.46
N LEU A 343 -4.95 -12.80 18.38
CA LEU A 343 -3.81 -13.65 18.03
C LEU A 343 -4.28 -15.03 17.60
N SER A 344 -3.73 -15.51 16.47
CA SER A 344 -3.99 -16.86 15.98
C SER A 344 -2.81 -17.45 15.22
N VAL A 345 -2.80 -18.78 15.12
CA VAL A 345 -1.86 -19.57 14.31
C VAL A 345 -2.63 -20.49 13.36
N PRO A 346 -2.09 -20.77 12.15
CA PRO A 346 -2.73 -21.66 11.19
C PRO A 346 -2.67 -23.10 11.68
N VAL A 347 -3.73 -23.85 11.44
CA VAL A 347 -3.80 -25.30 11.65
C VAL A 347 -4.47 -25.94 10.44
N ARG A 348 -4.34 -27.26 10.27
CA ARG A 348 -4.81 -28.01 9.10
C ARG A 348 -6.21 -27.63 8.61
N ASP A 349 -7.15 -27.47 9.54
CA ASP A 349 -8.57 -27.19 9.26
C ASP A 349 -9.02 -25.79 9.74
N GLY A 350 -8.12 -24.80 9.73
CA GLY A 350 -8.44 -23.40 10.00
C GLY A 350 -7.39 -22.66 10.82
N ARG A 351 -7.81 -22.05 11.94
CA ARG A 351 -6.91 -21.34 12.87
C ARG A 351 -7.18 -21.67 14.32
N ARG A 352 -6.12 -21.68 15.11
CA ARG A 352 -6.15 -21.80 16.56
C ARG A 352 -5.88 -20.44 17.19
N ARG A 353 -6.79 -19.94 18.03
CA ARG A 353 -6.63 -18.69 18.80
C ARG A 353 -5.94 -18.95 20.14
N PHE A 354 -5.21 -17.96 20.64
CA PHE A 354 -4.48 -18.06 21.92
C PHE A 354 -5.36 -17.90 23.17
N GLY A 355 -6.62 -17.47 23.02
CA GLY A 355 -7.58 -17.37 24.11
C GLY A 355 -8.26 -16.01 24.16
N SER A 356 -8.28 -15.39 25.33
CA SER A 356 -8.90 -14.09 25.60
C SER A 356 -8.08 -13.29 26.60
N GLY A 357 -8.00 -11.97 26.43
CA GLY A 357 -7.29 -11.10 27.36
C GLY A 357 -6.43 -10.08 26.64
N ARG A 358 -5.41 -9.56 27.33
CA ARG A 358 -4.55 -8.50 26.80
C ARG A 358 -3.09 -8.79 27.15
N LEU A 359 -2.23 -8.83 26.15
CA LEU A 359 -0.78 -8.82 26.33
C LEU A 359 -0.29 -7.37 26.47
N THR A 360 0.57 -7.14 27.43
CA THR A 360 1.37 -5.92 27.63
C THR A 360 2.86 -6.28 27.66
N PRO A 361 3.80 -5.33 27.51
CA PRO A 361 5.23 -5.64 27.51
C PRO A 361 5.68 -6.47 28.73
N GLY A 362 6.27 -7.63 28.47
CA GLY A 362 6.66 -8.64 29.45
C GLY A 362 5.68 -9.81 29.62
N ASP A 363 4.45 -9.70 29.11
CA ASP A 363 3.46 -10.79 29.16
C ASP A 363 3.72 -11.86 28.08
N THR A 364 3.35 -13.10 28.41
CA THR A 364 3.39 -14.26 27.50
C THR A 364 2.03 -14.93 27.40
N VAL A 365 1.69 -15.47 26.24
CA VAL A 365 0.55 -16.39 26.06
C VAL A 365 0.96 -17.57 25.19
N SER A 366 0.51 -18.77 25.53
CA SER A 366 0.85 -19.98 24.78
C SER A 366 -0.39 -20.72 24.31
N VAL A 367 -0.26 -21.44 23.20
CA VAL A 367 -1.28 -22.39 22.73
C VAL A 367 -0.63 -23.68 22.25
N THR A 368 -1.16 -24.80 22.73
CA THR A 368 -0.77 -26.13 22.25
C THR A 368 -1.55 -26.43 20.97
N LEU A 369 -0.81 -26.82 19.93
CA LEU A 369 -1.31 -27.37 18.68
C LEU A 369 -1.79 -28.81 18.91
N SER A 370 -2.18 -29.51 17.85
CA SER A 370 -2.56 -30.92 17.95
C SER A 370 -2.04 -31.67 16.74
N GLY A 371 -1.08 -32.57 16.97
CA GLY A 371 -0.34 -33.26 15.93
C GLY A 371 1.05 -32.65 15.72
N GLU A 372 1.86 -33.39 14.97
CA GLU A 372 3.28 -33.11 14.70
C GLU A 372 3.50 -31.62 14.33
N PRO A 373 4.38 -30.91 15.05
CA PRO A 373 4.58 -29.48 14.84
C PRO A 373 5.25 -29.25 13.47
N PRO A 374 4.85 -28.20 12.73
CA PRO A 374 5.50 -27.88 11.46
C PRO A 374 6.90 -27.29 11.72
N ASP A 375 7.81 -27.51 10.77
CA ASP A 375 9.18 -26.93 10.79
C ASP A 375 9.18 -25.40 10.94
N SER A 376 8.10 -24.75 10.49
CA SER A 376 7.83 -23.34 10.78
C SER A 376 6.34 -23.01 10.82
N LEU A 377 6.00 -21.94 11.54
CA LEU A 377 4.63 -21.49 11.79
C LEU A 377 4.56 -19.96 11.78
N ASP A 378 3.55 -19.41 11.09
CA ASP A 378 3.27 -17.97 11.13
C ASP A 378 2.29 -17.63 12.27
N VAL A 379 2.57 -16.55 13.01
CA VAL A 379 1.63 -15.96 13.98
C VAL A 379 0.94 -14.77 13.32
N PHE A 380 -0.39 -14.75 13.43
CA PHE A 380 -1.26 -13.75 12.83
C PHE A 380 -1.94 -12.90 13.90
N VAL A 381 -2.16 -11.62 13.58
CA VAL A 381 -3.08 -10.72 14.28
C VAL A 381 -4.27 -10.47 13.37
N GLU A 382 -5.47 -10.79 13.88
CA GLU A 382 -6.76 -10.49 13.26
C GLU A 382 -7.19 -9.06 13.66
N THR A 383 -7.65 -8.29 12.68
CA THR A 383 -8.29 -6.98 12.86
C THR A 383 -9.69 -7.14 13.47
N SER A 384 -10.38 -6.04 13.80
CA SER A 384 -11.77 -6.14 14.28
C SER A 384 -12.75 -6.58 13.18
N THR A 385 -12.42 -6.32 11.91
CA THR A 385 -13.17 -6.79 10.73
C THR A 385 -12.84 -8.21 10.29
N GLY A 386 -11.82 -8.84 10.89
CA GLY A 386 -11.40 -10.21 10.56
C GLY A 386 -10.37 -10.31 9.43
N ASP A 387 -9.95 -9.18 8.86
CA ASP A 387 -8.74 -9.08 8.03
C ASP A 387 -7.49 -9.43 8.85
N VAL A 388 -6.43 -9.92 8.21
CA VAL A 388 -5.40 -10.69 8.90
C VAL A 388 -4.00 -10.28 8.46
N THR A 389 -3.17 -9.90 9.43
CA THR A 389 -1.77 -9.56 9.19
C THR A 389 -0.87 -10.64 9.79
N ARG A 390 0.08 -11.16 9.01
CA ARG A 390 1.19 -11.99 9.52
C ARG A 390 2.14 -11.09 10.30
N VAL A 391 2.39 -11.42 11.56
CA VAL A 391 3.23 -10.60 12.45
C VAL A 391 4.57 -11.29 12.73
N LEU A 392 4.60 -12.62 12.84
CA LEU A 392 5.83 -13.38 13.07
C LEU A 392 5.87 -14.66 12.23
N SER A 393 7.08 -15.19 12.07
CA SER A 393 7.35 -16.55 11.62
C SER A 393 8.30 -17.17 12.62
N VAL A 394 7.96 -18.36 13.07
CA VAL A 394 8.69 -19.14 14.08
C VAL A 394 9.17 -20.41 13.41
N ALA A 395 10.44 -20.77 13.58
CA ALA A 395 10.91 -22.12 13.24
C ALA A 395 10.89 -22.98 14.51
N SER A 396 10.76 -24.31 14.37
CA SER A 396 11.08 -25.19 15.50
C SER A 396 12.56 -25.08 15.84
N GLU A 397 12.91 -25.16 17.12
CA GLU A 397 14.30 -25.41 17.51
C GLU A 397 14.67 -26.83 17.04
N ALA A 398 15.40 -26.91 15.92
CA ALA A 398 16.04 -28.15 15.53
C ALA A 398 17.10 -28.50 16.58
N ASP A 399 17.02 -29.69 17.17
CA ASP A 399 18.05 -30.24 18.07
C ASP A 399 19.44 -29.96 17.48
N GLU A 400 20.26 -29.14 18.16
CA GLU A 400 21.67 -29.02 17.81
C GLU A 400 22.27 -30.45 17.89
N PRO A 401 22.88 -30.97 16.81
CA PRO A 401 23.47 -32.29 16.85
C PRO A 401 24.62 -32.28 17.85
N ALA A 402 24.43 -32.96 18.99
CA ALA A 402 25.40 -33.05 20.06
C ALA A 402 26.78 -33.47 19.53
N THR A 403 27.75 -32.57 19.66
CA THR A 403 29.14 -32.69 19.18
C THR A 403 30.00 -33.60 20.05
#